data_AF-A0A1F4QEU1-F1
#
_entry.id   AF-A0A1F4QEU1-F1
#
_cell.length_a   1.000
_cell.length_b   1.000
_cell.length_c   1.000
_cell.angle_alpha   90.00
_cell.angle_beta   90.00
_cell.angle_gamma   90.00
#
_symmetry.space_group_name_H-M   'P 1'
#
loop_
_entity.id
_entity.type
_entity.pdbx_description
1 polymer ?
#
loop_
_entity_poly.entity_id
_entity_poly.type
_entity_poly.pdbx_seq_one_letter_code
_entity_poly.pdbx_strand_id
1 'polypeptide(L)'
;MKMFVLGLLACASAQAALLGPISVGGVRPDLFLLLLFLLSPRVSPEVATLQGFVIGLCQDALSGGPLGLRAFTFAFFGFLTAWLSHDLATEKPVAQFWLLLAGTAGAGVLTFVLLTFFVDVLPLLPALWVIGPEAVYTAVFGFLLLRLPPVRATLARQT
;
A
#
# COMPACT_ATOMS: atom_id res chain seq x y z
N MET A 1 -4.68 -15.18 9.20
CA MET A 1 -3.61 -15.80 8.37
C MET A 1 -4.10 -16.23 6.99
N LYS A 2 -5.15 -17.05 6.83
CA LYS A 2 -5.67 -17.46 5.49
C LYS A 2 -5.92 -16.28 4.52
N MET A 3 -6.61 -15.23 4.98
CA MET A 3 -6.90 -14.04 4.16
C MET A 3 -5.65 -13.23 3.79
N PHE A 4 -4.64 -13.19 4.65
CA PHE A 4 -3.36 -12.52 4.36
C PHE A 4 -2.64 -13.24 3.22
N VAL A 5 -2.54 -14.57 3.30
CA VAL A 5 -1.88 -15.37 2.25
C VAL A 5 -2.63 -15.28 0.93
N LEU A 6 -3.97 -15.40 0.96
CA LEU A 6 -4.80 -15.27 -0.24
C LEU A 6 -4.70 -13.88 -0.86
N GLY A 7 -4.74 -12.83 -0.05
CA GLY A 7 -4.58 -11.45 -0.50
C GLY A 7 -3.21 -11.20 -1.10
N LEU A 8 -2.14 -11.70 -0.47
CA LEU A 8 -0.78 -11.56 -0.97
C LEU A 8 -0.60 -12.27 -2.32
N LEU A 9 -1.10 -13.50 -2.45
CA LEU A 9 -1.05 -14.25 -3.71
C LEU A 9 -1.86 -13.54 -4.80
N ALA A 10 -3.06 -13.07 -4.48
CA ALA A 10 -3.89 -12.32 -5.42
C ALA A 10 -3.19 -11.02 -5.88
N CYS A 11 -2.59 -10.26 -4.96
CA CYS A 11 -1.83 -9.05 -5.30
C CYS A 11 -0.60 -9.39 -6.14
N ALA A 12 0.16 -10.43 -5.82
CA ALA A 12 1.32 -10.84 -6.62
C ALA A 12 0.92 -11.27 -8.04
N SER A 13 -0.13 -12.08 -8.18
CA SER A 13 -0.65 -12.49 -9.49
C SER A 13 -1.22 -11.31 -10.28
N ALA A 14 -2.01 -10.45 -9.62
CA ALA A 14 -2.59 -9.27 -10.23
C ALA A 14 -1.52 -8.26 -10.64
N GLN A 15 -0.54 -7.96 -9.78
CA GLN A 15 0.55 -7.04 -10.11
C GLN A 15 1.39 -7.56 -11.26
N ALA A 16 1.63 -8.88 -11.35
CA ALA A 16 2.36 -9.49 -12.46
C ALA A 16 1.54 -9.54 -13.76
N ALA A 17 0.23 -9.79 -13.70
CA ALA A 17 -0.64 -9.93 -14.87
C ALA A 17 -1.19 -8.58 -15.41
N LEU A 18 -1.37 -7.59 -14.53
CA LEU A 18 -2.00 -6.30 -14.85
C LEU A 18 -0.99 -5.21 -15.23
N LEU A 19 0.29 -5.57 -15.46
CA LEU A 19 1.35 -4.64 -15.86
C LEU A 19 0.99 -3.81 -17.11
N GLY A 20 0.17 -4.34 -18.03
CA GLY A 20 -0.25 -3.62 -19.23
C GLY A 20 -1.50 -2.74 -19.05
N PRO A 21 -2.69 -3.32 -18.86
CA PRO A 21 -3.97 -2.65 -19.15
C PRO A 21 -4.41 -1.60 -18.13
N ILE A 22 -3.85 -1.59 -16.91
CA ILE A 22 -4.24 -0.65 -15.84
C ILE A 22 -3.25 0.53 -15.75
N SER A 23 -2.20 0.56 -16.57
CA SER A 23 -1.29 1.71 -16.59
C SER A 23 -1.92 2.90 -17.31
N VAL A 24 -2.04 4.04 -16.62
CA VAL A 24 -2.47 5.31 -17.22
C VAL A 24 -1.24 6.21 -17.27
N GLY A 25 -0.75 6.52 -18.48
CA GLY A 25 0.45 7.35 -18.65
C GLY A 25 1.72 6.76 -18.03
N GLY A 26 1.81 5.43 -17.91
CA GLY A 26 2.94 4.73 -17.25
C GLY A 26 2.85 4.64 -15.73
N VAL A 27 1.84 5.28 -15.11
CA VAL A 27 1.58 5.22 -13.67
C VAL A 27 0.63 4.08 -13.36
N ARG A 28 0.92 3.32 -12.29
CA ARG A 28 0.15 2.13 -11.86
C ARG A 28 -0.25 2.28 -10.39
N PRO A 29 -1.38 1.71 -9.95
CA PRO A 29 -1.73 1.69 -8.54
C PRO A 29 -0.87 0.67 -7.79
N ASP A 30 -0.54 0.97 -6.54
CA ASP A 30 0.19 0.06 -5.66
C ASP A 30 -0.79 -0.89 -4.93
N LEU A 31 -1.00 -2.07 -5.51
CA LEU A 31 -1.90 -3.08 -4.96
C LEU A 31 -1.40 -3.69 -3.64
N PHE A 32 -0.08 -3.74 -3.43
CA PHE A 32 0.49 -4.29 -2.20
C PHE A 32 0.31 -3.33 -1.04
N LEU A 33 0.50 -2.04 -1.28
CA LEU A 33 0.21 -1.01 -0.28
C LEU A 33 -1.28 -0.99 0.09
N LEU A 34 -2.15 -1.17 -0.89
CA LEU A 34 -3.60 -1.25 -0.66
C LEU A 34 -3.97 -2.47 0.21
N LEU A 35 -3.36 -3.63 -0.05
CA LEU A 35 -3.50 -4.81 0.79
C LEU A 35 -3.07 -4.55 2.24
N LEU A 36 -1.96 -3.84 2.44
CA LEU A 36 -1.48 -3.42 3.75
C LEU A 36 -2.52 -2.55 4.46
N PHE A 37 -2.99 -1.47 3.82
CA PHE A 37 -4.01 -0.58 4.39
C PHE A 37 -5.31 -1.31 4.74
N LEU A 38 -5.67 -2.34 3.97
CA LEU A 38 -6.83 -3.16 4.28
C LEU A 38 -6.58 -4.02 5.52
N LEU A 39 -5.45 -4.73 5.62
CA LEU A 39 -5.24 -5.75 6.65
C LEU A 39 -4.77 -5.19 7.99
N SER A 40 -3.91 -4.18 7.98
CA SER A 40 -3.25 -3.65 9.19
C SER A 40 -4.22 -3.20 10.28
N PRO A 41 -5.34 -2.51 10.00
CA PRO A 41 -6.27 -2.06 11.05
C PRO A 41 -6.97 -3.18 11.83
N ARG A 42 -6.85 -4.46 11.40
CA ARG A 42 -7.56 -5.60 12.02
C ARG A 42 -6.69 -6.47 12.92
N VAL A 43 -5.42 -6.12 13.06
CA VAL A 43 -4.43 -6.89 13.82
C VAL A 43 -3.65 -5.97 14.73
N SER A 44 -2.91 -6.54 15.68
CA SER A 44 -2.05 -5.73 16.54
C SER A 44 -0.93 -5.05 15.73
N PRO A 45 -0.40 -3.90 16.18
CA PRO A 45 0.65 -3.19 15.46
C PRO A 45 1.90 -4.05 15.19
N GLU A 46 2.25 -4.97 16.07
CA GLU A 46 3.38 -5.91 15.90
C GLU A 46 3.12 -6.88 14.73
N VAL A 47 1.91 -7.44 14.68
CA VAL A 47 1.50 -8.34 13.59
C VAL A 47 1.40 -7.58 12.27
N ALA A 48 0.89 -6.35 12.28
CA ALA A 48 0.83 -5.50 11.09
C ALA A 48 2.22 -5.15 10.55
N THR A 49 3.19 -4.91 11.45
CA THR A 49 4.59 -4.66 11.09
C THR A 49 5.18 -5.86 10.36
N LEU A 50 5.00 -7.06 10.90
CA LEU A 50 5.50 -8.29 10.30
C LEU A 50 4.83 -8.57 8.94
N GLN A 51 3.50 -8.37 8.86
CA GLN A 51 2.76 -8.51 7.60
C GLN A 51 3.25 -7.51 6.56
N GLY A 52 3.43 -6.24 6.94
CA GLY A 52 3.96 -5.22 6.06
C GLY A 52 5.37 -5.53 5.56
N PHE A 53 6.25 -6.02 6.44
CA PHE A 53 7.58 -6.47 6.04
C PHE A 53 7.52 -7.56 4.96
N VAL A 54 6.70 -8.59 5.15
CA VAL A 54 6.56 -9.71 4.19
C VAL A 54 5.94 -9.24 2.86
N ILE A 55 4.91 -8.41 2.92
CA ILE A 55 4.28 -7.80 1.72
C ILE A 55 5.33 -7.00 0.95
N GLY A 56 6.07 -6.12 1.62
CA GLY A 56 7.07 -5.27 0.98
C GLY A 56 8.24 -6.05 0.42
N LEU A 57 8.70 -7.11 1.10
CA LEU A 57 9.75 -7.98 0.60
C LEU A 57 9.31 -8.73 -0.68
N CYS A 58 8.04 -9.12 -0.75
CA CYS A 58 7.46 -9.71 -1.96
C CYS A 58 7.43 -8.71 -3.12
N GLN A 59 7.07 -7.45 -2.84
CA GLN A 59 7.07 -6.39 -3.86
C GLN A 59 8.49 -6.05 -4.33
N ASP A 60 9.46 -5.97 -3.42
CA ASP A 60 10.87 -5.74 -3.78
C ASP A 60 11.34 -6.84 -4.76
N ALA A 61 11.07 -8.11 -4.43
CA ALA A 61 11.45 -9.26 -5.27
C ALA A 61 10.80 -9.25 -6.67
N LEU A 62 9.58 -8.71 -6.81
CA LEU A 62 8.88 -8.63 -8.09
C LEU A 62 9.23 -7.37 -8.90
N SER A 63 9.73 -6.32 -8.24
CA SER A 63 10.00 -5.02 -8.87
C SER A 63 11.38 -4.93 -9.53
N GLY A 64 12.33 -5.80 -9.15
CA GLY A 64 13.72 -5.71 -9.56
C GLY A 64 14.51 -4.59 -8.87
N GLY A 65 13.92 -3.91 -7.87
CA GLY A 65 14.57 -2.90 -7.04
C GLY A 65 15.37 -3.49 -5.86
N PRO A 66 15.98 -2.63 -5.01
CA PRO A 66 16.73 -3.07 -3.84
C PRO A 66 15.85 -3.83 -2.85
N LEU A 67 16.28 -5.04 -2.46
CA LEU A 67 15.59 -5.81 -1.42
C LEU A 67 15.64 -5.06 -0.08
N GLY A 68 14.49 -4.93 0.57
CA GLY A 68 14.36 -4.30 1.88
C GLY A 68 13.78 -2.88 1.83
N LEU A 69 13.75 -2.26 0.65
CA LEU A 69 13.26 -0.89 0.46
C LEU A 69 11.76 -0.78 0.76
N ARG A 70 10.94 -1.56 0.05
CA ARG A 70 9.49 -1.63 0.31
C ARG A 70 9.23 -2.42 1.57
N ALA A 71 10.05 -3.43 1.90
CA ALA A 71 9.89 -4.18 3.16
C ALA A 71 9.93 -3.26 4.39
N PHE A 72 10.90 -2.35 4.47
CA PHE A 72 10.99 -1.39 5.57
C PHE A 72 9.83 -0.39 5.54
N THR A 73 9.55 0.20 4.37
CA THR A 73 8.46 1.17 4.21
C THR A 73 7.12 0.57 4.67
N PHE A 74 6.82 -0.65 4.25
CA PHE A 74 5.55 -1.29 4.56
C PHE A 74 5.48 -1.82 5.98
N ALA A 75 6.61 -2.22 6.57
CA ALA A 75 6.66 -2.51 8.00
C ALA A 75 6.27 -1.26 8.82
N PHE A 76 6.87 -0.11 8.49
CA PHE A 76 6.58 1.16 9.16
C PHE A 76 5.12 1.60 8.97
N PHE A 77 4.62 1.60 7.73
CA PHE A 77 3.22 1.97 7.46
C PHE A 77 2.22 0.94 7.98
N GLY A 78 2.60 -0.34 8.07
CA GLY A 78 1.80 -1.38 8.70
C GLY A 78 1.59 -1.11 10.18
N PHE A 79 2.67 -0.79 10.90
CA PHE A 79 2.59 -0.34 12.29
C PHE A 79 1.71 0.90 12.43
N LEU A 80 1.99 1.96 11.64
CA LEU A 80 1.30 3.24 11.75
C LEU A 80 -0.20 3.10 11.50
N THR A 81 -0.60 2.33 10.49
CA THR A 81 -2.01 2.10 10.15
C THR A 81 -2.75 1.24 11.16
N ALA A 82 -2.09 0.25 11.75
CA ALA A 82 -2.65 -0.54 12.84
C ALA A 82 -2.74 0.27 14.15
N TRP A 83 -1.78 1.14 14.43
CA TRP A 83 -1.80 2.02 15.59
C TRP A 83 -2.90 3.08 15.49
N LEU A 84 -3.02 3.71 14.32
CA LEU A 84 -4.04 4.72 14.04
C LEU A 84 -5.44 4.11 13.79
N SER A 85 -5.56 2.77 13.82
CA SER A 85 -6.80 2.05 13.51
C SER A 85 -7.98 2.47 14.39
N HIS A 86 -7.67 2.83 15.65
CA HIS A 86 -8.63 3.32 16.62
C HIS A 86 -9.28 4.66 16.20
N ASP A 87 -8.55 5.48 15.43
CA ASP A 87 -9.04 6.76 14.88
C ASP A 87 -9.54 6.63 13.42
N LEU A 88 -9.03 5.64 12.67
CA LEU A 88 -9.43 5.26 11.31
C LEU A 88 -10.82 4.60 11.24
N ALA A 89 -11.37 4.16 12.37
CA ALA A 89 -12.75 3.65 12.49
C ALA A 89 -13.82 4.75 12.31
N THR A 90 -13.47 5.91 11.76
CA THR A 90 -14.42 6.94 11.39
C THR A 90 -15.26 6.49 10.20
N GLU A 91 -16.59 6.44 10.38
CA GLU A 91 -17.55 6.11 9.30
C GLU A 91 -17.57 7.15 8.16
N LYS A 92 -16.85 8.27 8.32
CA LYS A 92 -16.81 9.38 7.36
C LYS A 92 -15.96 8.99 6.15
N PRO A 93 -16.57 8.78 4.97
CA PRO A 93 -15.85 8.31 3.80
C PRO A 93 -14.78 9.29 3.30
N VAL A 94 -14.99 10.59 3.51
CA VAL A 94 -14.03 11.62 3.13
C VAL A 94 -12.75 11.50 3.96
N ALA A 95 -12.84 11.17 5.24
CA ALA A 95 -11.67 10.99 6.11
C ALA A 95 -10.83 9.77 5.67
N GLN A 96 -11.49 8.67 5.30
CA GLN A 96 -10.82 7.48 4.78
C GLN A 96 -10.06 7.76 3.48
N PHE A 97 -10.64 8.55 2.56
CA PHE A 97 -9.95 8.97 1.35
C PHE A 97 -8.69 9.78 1.65
N TRP A 98 -8.78 10.78 2.53
CA TRP A 98 -7.62 11.59 2.92
C TRP A 98 -6.53 10.77 3.63
N LEU A 99 -6.92 9.82 4.47
CA LEU A 99 -5.97 8.92 5.15
C LEU A 99 -5.26 7.99 4.16
N LEU A 100 -5.99 7.44 3.18
CA LEU A 100 -5.39 6.66 2.09
C LEU A 100 -4.45 7.52 1.23
N LEU A 101 -4.84 8.74 0.88
CA LEU A 101 -4.01 9.64 0.09
C LEU A 101 -2.74 10.06 0.85
N ALA A 102 -2.86 10.46 2.11
CA ALA A 102 -1.72 10.83 2.95
C ALA A 102 -0.79 9.63 3.20
N GLY A 103 -1.39 8.45 3.43
CA GLY A 103 -0.66 7.21 3.65
C GLY A 103 0.12 6.75 2.42
N THR A 104 -0.50 6.77 1.24
CA THR A 104 0.16 6.41 -0.02
C THR A 104 1.24 7.41 -0.42
N ALA A 105 0.96 8.72 -0.30
CA ALA A 105 1.96 9.75 -0.53
C ALA A 105 3.15 9.62 0.43
N GLY A 106 2.87 9.40 1.73
CA GLY A 106 3.90 9.20 2.74
C GLY A 106 4.77 7.97 2.46
N ALA A 107 4.16 6.85 2.06
CA ALA A 107 4.89 5.63 1.69
C ALA A 107 5.78 5.85 0.46
N GLY A 108 5.28 6.58 -0.55
CA GLY A 108 6.04 6.94 -1.75
C GLY A 108 7.23 7.86 -1.43
N VAL A 109 7.01 8.87 -0.59
CA VAL A 109 8.08 9.78 -0.12
C VAL A 109 9.13 9.02 0.69
N LEU A 110 8.70 8.17 1.64
CA LEU A 110 9.63 7.38 2.45
C LEU A 110 10.45 6.41 1.58
N THR A 111 9.79 5.71 0.65
CA THR A 111 10.47 4.85 -0.32
C THR A 111 11.48 5.62 -1.14
N PHE A 112 11.11 6.82 -1.62
CA PHE A 112 12.00 7.66 -2.40
C PHE A 112 13.22 8.12 -1.60
N VAL A 113 13.03 8.61 -0.37
CA VAL A 113 14.12 8.99 0.53
C VAL A 113 15.04 7.82 0.78
N LEU A 114 14.51 6.64 1.07
CA LEU A 114 15.32 5.44 1.27
C LEU A 114 16.04 5.03 -0.02
N LEU A 115 15.44 5.21 -1.19
CA LEU A 115 16.08 4.90 -2.46
C LEU A 115 17.32 5.77 -2.71
N THR A 116 17.30 7.04 -2.28
CA THR A 116 18.49 7.93 -2.36
C THR A 116 19.68 7.46 -1.51
N PHE A 117 19.46 6.54 -0.57
CA PHE A 117 20.55 5.88 0.15
C PHE A 117 21.21 4.75 -0.66
N PHE A 118 20.43 4.06 -1.49
CA PHE A 118 20.92 2.93 -2.31
C PHE A 118 21.47 3.35 -3.66
N VAL A 119 20.94 4.43 -4.23
CA VAL A 119 21.31 4.98 -5.54
C VAL A 119 21.68 6.43 -5.31
N ASP A 120 22.82 6.88 -5.86
CA ASP A 120 23.27 8.28 -5.81
C ASP A 120 22.15 9.29 -6.15
N VAL A 121 22.40 10.56 -5.83
CA VAL A 121 21.45 11.69 -5.95
C VAL A 121 20.49 11.57 -7.14
N LEU A 122 19.24 11.17 -6.85
CA LEU A 122 18.16 11.14 -7.83
C LEU A 122 17.57 12.56 -7.99
N PRO A 123 17.22 12.98 -9.22
CA PRO A 123 16.56 14.26 -9.41
C PRO A 123 15.16 14.24 -8.75
N LEU A 124 14.91 15.22 -7.87
CA LEU A 124 13.67 15.34 -7.09
C LEU A 124 12.44 15.60 -7.97
N LEU A 125 12.58 16.41 -9.02
CA LEU A 125 11.45 16.81 -9.87
C LEU A 125 10.82 15.62 -10.64
N PRO A 126 11.59 14.76 -11.33
CA PRO A 126 11.04 13.55 -11.95
C PRO A 126 10.39 12.60 -10.94
N ALA A 127 10.96 12.48 -9.74
CA ALA A 127 10.41 11.60 -8.73
C ALA A 127 9.03 12.05 -8.23
N LEU A 128 8.85 13.35 -7.99
CA LEU A 128 7.56 13.92 -7.61
C LEU A 128 6.49 13.71 -8.70
N TRP A 129 6.89 13.74 -9.96
CA TRP A 129 6.01 13.49 -11.10
C TRP A 129 5.51 12.04 -11.17
N VAL A 130 6.20 11.10 -10.51
CA VAL A 130 5.77 9.70 -10.39
C VAL A 130 4.99 9.47 -9.10
N ILE A 131 5.53 9.91 -7.96
CA ILE A 131 4.96 9.67 -6.62
C ILE A 131 3.56 10.30 -6.49
N GLY A 132 3.39 11.53 -6.99
CA GLY A 132 2.11 12.25 -6.88
C GLY A 132 0.97 11.52 -7.58
N PRO A 133 1.06 11.28 -8.90
CA PRO A 133 0.06 10.52 -9.63
C PRO A 133 -0.14 9.09 -9.12
N GLU A 134 0.92 8.38 -8.70
CA GLU A 134 0.83 7.03 -8.13
C GLU A 134 0.02 7.04 -6.83
N ALA A 135 0.28 7.99 -5.93
CA ALA A 135 -0.45 8.14 -4.68
C ALA A 135 -1.93 8.46 -4.92
N VAL A 136 -2.23 9.40 -5.82
CA VAL A 136 -3.62 9.74 -6.18
C VAL A 136 -4.32 8.53 -6.79
N TYR A 137 -3.66 7.82 -7.71
CA TYR A 137 -4.27 6.66 -8.36
C TYR A 137 -4.55 5.54 -7.34
N THR A 138 -3.58 5.24 -6.48
CA THR A 138 -3.74 4.22 -5.43
C THR A 138 -4.83 4.60 -4.44
N ALA A 139 -4.93 5.87 -4.05
CA ALA A 139 -5.97 6.36 -3.13
C ALA A 139 -7.37 6.29 -3.75
N VAL A 140 -7.53 6.72 -5.00
CA VAL A 140 -8.81 6.63 -5.73
C VAL A 140 -9.22 5.17 -5.90
N PHE A 141 -8.29 4.31 -6.33
CA PHE A 141 -8.57 2.89 -6.53
C PHE A 141 -8.92 2.19 -5.21
N GLY A 142 -8.18 2.46 -4.13
CA GLY A 142 -8.47 1.95 -2.79
C GLY A 142 -9.80 2.42 -2.24
N PHE A 143 -10.14 3.69 -2.43
CA PHE A 143 -11.44 4.23 -2.03
C PHE A 143 -12.59 3.55 -2.77
N LEU A 144 -12.48 3.37 -4.10
CA LEU A 144 -13.49 2.65 -4.88
C LEU A 144 -13.61 1.19 -4.43
N LEU A 145 -12.49 0.52 -4.16
CA LEU A 145 -12.47 -0.88 -3.72
C LEU A 145 -13.13 -1.06 -2.35
N LEU A 146 -12.91 -0.14 -1.41
CA LEU A 146 -13.60 -0.12 -0.11
C LEU A 146 -15.12 0.07 -0.22
N ARG A 147 -15.62 0.69 -1.30
CA ARG A 147 -17.05 0.88 -1.53
C ARG A 147 -17.74 -0.35 -2.10
N LEU A 148 -17.00 -1.33 -2.63
CA LEU A 148 -17.58 -2.51 -3.22
C LEU A 148 -18.27 -3.38 -2.14
N PRO A 149 -19.56 -3.75 -2.32
CA PRO A 149 -20.30 -4.61 -1.40
C PRO A 149 -19.59 -5.91 -1.00
N PRO A 150 -18.92 -6.67 -1.90
CA PRO A 150 -18.25 -7.91 -1.52
C PRO A 150 -17.05 -7.68 -0.61
N VAL A 151 -16.33 -6.56 -0.80
CA VAL A 151 -15.22 -6.19 0.08
C VAL A 151 -15.78 -5.90 1.47
N ARG A 152 -16.77 -4.99 1.58
CA ARG A 152 -17.42 -4.67 2.86
C ARG A 152 -17.99 -5.90 3.57
N ALA A 153 -18.62 -6.83 2.85
CA ALA A 153 -19.17 -8.06 3.42
C ALA A 153 -18.08 -8.99 3.97
N THR A 154 -16.91 -9.01 3.34
CA THR A 154 -15.75 -9.78 3.81
C THR A 154 -15.10 -9.11 5.02
N LEU A 155 -15.07 -7.77 5.06
CA LEU A 155 -14.57 -6.99 6.19
C LEU A 155 -15.49 -7.07 7.42
N ALA A 156 -16.81 -7.08 7.22
CA ALA A 156 -17.81 -7.09 8.29
C ALA A 156 -17.97 -8.46 8.97
N ARG A 157 -17.54 -9.56 8.33
CA ARG A 157 -17.55 -10.91 8.95
C ARG A 157 -16.45 -11.11 10.02
N GLN A 158 -15.63 -10.10 10.29
CA GLN A 158 -14.45 -10.20 11.15
C GLN A 158 -14.46 -9.28 12.38
N THR A 159 -15.48 -8.42 12.52
CA THR A 159 -15.83 -7.75 13.79
C THR A 159 -16.86 -8.58 14.52
#